data_AF-A0A1Y3BRG6-F1
#
_entry.id   AF-A0A1Y3BRG6-F1
#
_cell.length_a   1.000
_cell.length_b   1.000
_cell.length_c   1.000
_cell.angle_alpha   90.00
_cell.angle_beta   90.00
_cell.angle_gamma   90.00
#
_symmetry.space_group_name_H-M   'P 1'
#
loop_
_entity.id
_entity.type
_entity.pdbx_description
1 polymer ?
#
loop_
_entity_poly.entity_id
_entity_poly.type
_entity_poly.pdbx_seq_one_letter_code
_entity_poly.pdbx_strand_id
1 'polypeptide(L)' 'TESALIYDGIRLLSTALQDLDQSQSVDGIQPISCYSGTPWLYGSSLINYMRPVAFRGITGLFLIGCNDNNY' A
#
# COMPACT_ATOMS: atom_id res chain seq x y z
N THR A 1 17.71 6.19 -11.69
CA THR A 1 16.83 5.02 -11.47
C THR A 1 16.06 5.14 -10.16
N GLU A 2 16.64 5.69 -9.10
CA GLU A 2 15.97 5.93 -7.81
C GLU A 2 14.66 6.73 -7.91
N SER A 3 14.65 7.85 -8.65
CA SER A 3 13.42 8.65 -8.85
C SER A 3 12.30 7.89 -9.56
N ALA A 4 12.65 6.93 -10.42
CA ALA A 4 11.66 6.13 -11.13
C ALA A 4 11.00 5.10 -10.20
N LEU A 5 11.76 4.54 -9.25
CA LEU A 5 11.22 3.65 -8.22
C LEU A 5 10.29 4.39 -7.25
N ILE A 6 10.65 5.61 -6.85
CA ILE A 6 9.79 6.46 -6.01
C ILE A 6 8.49 6.80 -6.73
N TYR A 7 8.54 7.16 -8.01
CA TYR A 7 7.34 7.42 -8.81
C TYR A 7 6.41 6.21 -8.86
N ASP A 8 6.96 5.02 -9.08
CA ASP A 8 6.20 3.78 -9.11
C ASP A 8 5.58 3.44 -7.74
N GLY A 9 6.31 3.67 -6.65
CA GLY A 9 5.80 3.50 -5.28
C GLY A 9 4.66 4.45 -4.95
N ILE A 10 4.76 5.73 -5.34
CA ILE A 10 3.68 6.72 -5.16
C ILE A 10 2.45 6.33 -5.99
N ARG A 11 2.65 5.91 -7.24
CA ARG A 11 1.55 5.52 -8.14
C ARG A 11 0.83 4.29 -7.62
N LEU A 12 1.56 3.31 -7.09
CA LEU A 12 0.99 2.15 -6.41
C LEU A 12 0.15 2.57 -5.19
N LEU A 13 0.73 3.36 -4.28
CA LEU A 13 0.05 3.83 -3.08
C LEU A 13 -1.25 4.59 -3.41
N SER A 14 -1.19 5.49 -4.40
CA SER A 14 -2.35 6.24 -4.87
C SER A 14 -3.44 5.34 -5.43
N THR A 15 -3.07 4.25 -6.12
CA THR A 15 -4.04 3.27 -6.64
C THR A 15 -4.69 2.49 -5.50
N ALA A 16 -3.89 1.95 -4.58
CA ALA A 16 -4.40 1.19 -3.45
C ALA A 16 -5.31 2.01 -2.51
N LEU A 17 -5.02 3.30 -2.34
CA LEU A 17 -5.89 4.21 -1.58
C LEU A 17 -7.23 4.44 -2.27
N GLN A 18 -7.25 4.59 -3.59
CA GLN A 18 -8.49 4.71 -4.36
C GLN A 18 -9.34 3.42 -4.27
N ASP A 19 -8.71 2.25 -4.40
CA ASP A 19 -9.40 0.96 -4.30
C ASP A 19 -9.97 0.74 -2.88
N LEU A 20 -9.22 1.16 -1.85
CA LEU A 20 -9.67 1.11 -0.45
C LEU A 20 -10.88 2.03 -0.21
N ASP A 21 -10.82 3.28 -0.69
CA ASP A 21 -11.88 4.28 -0.52
C ASP A 21 -13.19 3.88 -1.23
N GLN A 22 -13.08 3.24 -2.40
CA GLN A 22 -14.25 2.69 -3.11
C GLN A 22 -14.88 1.48 -2.41
N SER A 23 -14.07 0.68 -1.73
CA SER A 23 -14.50 -0.59 -1.12
C SER A 23 -14.97 -0.43 0.32
N GLN A 24 -14.45 0.56 1.04
CA GLN A 24 -14.74 0.82 2.44
C GLN A 24 -14.83 2.32 2.65
N SER A 25 -15.89 2.80 3.30
CA SER A 25 -15.98 4.20 3.74
C SER A 25 -14.92 4.45 4.81
N VAL A 26 -13.75 4.94 4.39
CA VAL A 26 -12.66 5.29 5.28
C VAL A 26 -13.03 6.60 5.97
N ASP A 27 -13.49 6.51 7.22
CA ASP A 27 -13.75 7.67 8.07
C ASP A 27 -12.44 8.39 8.40
N GLY A 28 -11.95 9.22 7.47
CA GLY A 28 -10.80 10.10 7.63
C GLY A 28 -9.47 9.42 7.99
N ILE A 29 -8.38 10.18 7.87
CA ILE A 29 -7.08 9.77 8.42
C ILE A 29 -7.03 10.27 9.87
N GLN A 30 -7.06 9.35 10.83
CA GLN A 30 -6.92 9.68 12.24
C GLN A 30 -5.46 10.01 12.59
N PRO A 31 -5.20 11.02 13.44
CA PRO A 31 -3.86 11.30 13.92
C PRO A 31 -3.34 10.11 14.72
N ILE A 32 -2.16 9.61 14.36
CA ILE A 32 -1.47 8.55 15.10
C ILE A 32 -0.35 9.13 15.95
N SER A 33 -0.04 8.48 17.08
CA SER A 33 1.07 8.84 17.96
C SER A 33 1.97 7.63 18.19
N CYS A 34 3.27 7.84 18.08
CA CYS A 34 4.27 6.81 18.41
C CYS A 34 4.24 6.43 19.91
N TYR A 35 3.73 7.31 20.78
CA TYR A 35 3.66 7.08 22.23
C TYR A 35 2.43 6.25 22.64
N SER A 36 1.29 6.40 21.94
CA SER A 36 0.08 5.62 22.24
C SER A 36 0.11 4.23 21.61
N GLY A 37 0.94 4.03 20.57
CA GLY A 37 1.10 2.76 19.88
C GLY A 37 -0.17 2.27 19.17
N THR A 38 -1.18 3.13 19.02
CA THR A 38 -2.44 2.76 18.34
C THR A 38 -2.25 2.89 16.84
N PRO A 39 -2.27 1.78 16.08
CA PRO A 39 -2.11 1.82 14.63
C PRO A 39 -3.37 2.36 13.96
N TRP A 40 -3.23 2.77 12.70
CA TRP A 40 -4.38 3.15 11.90
C TRP A 40 -5.28 1.94 11.64
N LEU A 41 -6.58 2.07 11.95
CA LEU A 41 -7.56 0.99 11.85
C LEU A 41 -7.61 0.33 10.46
N TYR A 42 -7.46 1.13 9.40
CA TYR A 42 -7.51 0.66 8.01
C TYR A 42 -6.13 0.31 7.44
N GLY A 43 -5.07 0.34 8.25
CA GLY A 43 -3.70 0.04 7.80
C GLY A 43 -3.57 -1.37 7.22
N SER A 44 -4.18 -2.37 7.86
CA SER A 44 -4.17 -3.76 7.35
C SER A 44 -4.91 -3.88 6.01
N SER A 45 -6.06 -3.20 5.87
CA SER A 45 -6.80 -3.16 4.62
C SER A 45 -5.97 -2.51 3.51
N LEU A 46 -5.33 -1.37 3.79
CA LEU A 46 -4.46 -0.69 2.82
C LEU A 46 -3.33 -1.60 2.34
N ILE A 47 -2.66 -2.33 3.23
CA ILE A 47 -1.59 -3.26 2.84
C ILE A 47 -2.11 -4.37 1.93
N ASN A 48 -3.35 -4.82 2.12
CA ASN A 48 -3.96 -5.80 1.21
C ASN A 48 -4.20 -5.21 -0.19
N TYR A 49 -4.67 -3.96 -0.30
CA TYR A 49 -4.82 -3.28 -1.59
C TYR A 49 -3.46 -2.92 -2.23
N MET A 50 -2.43 -2.68 -1.42
CA MET A 50 -1.05 -2.46 -1.89
C MET A 50 -0.32 -3.75 -2.27
N ARG A 51 -0.93 -4.93 -2.10
CA ARG A 51 -0.38 -6.23 -2.48
C ARG A 51 -1.06 -6.79 -3.74
N PRO A 52 -1.05 -6.09 -4.90
CA PRO A 52 -1.43 -6.73 -6.14
C PRO A 52 -0.34 -7.76 -6.52
N VAL A 53 -0.79 -8.90 -7.03
CA VAL A 53 0.09 -9.96 -7.56
C VAL A 53 1.08 -9.40 -8.59
N ALA A 54 0.71 -8.32 -9.29
CA ALA A 54 1.54 -7.65 -10.29
C ALA A 54 1.19 -6.15 -10.41
N PHE A 55 2.20 -5.27 -10.42
CA PHE A 55 2.06 -3.85 -10.77
C PHE A 55 3.05 -3.47 -11.87
N ARG A 56 2.55 -2.74 -12.88
CA ARG A 56 3.36 -2.27 -14.01
C ARG A 56 3.65 -0.78 -13.90
N GLY A 57 4.88 -0.48 -13.50
CA GLY A 57 5.44 0.86 -13.38
C GLY A 57 6.35 1.27 -14.55
N ILE A 58 6.96 2.44 -14.44
CA ILE A 58 7.98 2.94 -15.38
C ILE A 58 9.31 2.19 -15.25
N THR A 59 9.58 1.61 -14.09
CA THR A 59 10.74 0.73 -13.85
C THR A 59 10.52 -0.69 -14.38
N GLY A 60 9.30 -1.04 -14.77
CA GLY A 60 8.93 -2.34 -15.30
C GLY A 60 7.80 -3.00 -14.51
N LEU A 61 7.68 -4.32 -14.69
CA LEU A 61 6.76 -5.15 -13.91
C LEU A 61 7.44 -5.54 -12.59
N PHE A 62 6.79 -5.22 -11.47
CA PHE A 62 7.21 -5.73 -10.16
C PHE A 62 6.04 -6.42 -9.47
N LEU A 63 6.35 -7.47 -8.71
CA LEU A 63 5.39 -8.27 -7.97
C LEU A 63 5.54 -7.91 -6.50
N ILE A 64 4.46 -7.47 -5.85
CA ILE A 64 4.43 -7.29 -4.41
C ILE A 64 3.87 -8.58 -3.83
N GLY A 65 4.75 -9.57 -3.73
CA GLY A 65 4.48 -10.83 -3.09
C GLY A 65 5.67 -11.18 -2.20
N CYS A 66 5.39 -11.46 -0.94
CA CYS A 66 6.32 -12.27 -0.15
C CYS A 66 6.28 -13.67 -0.77
N ASN A 67 7.44 -14.19 -1.15
CA ASN A 67 7.57 -15.62 -1.37
C ASN A 67 7.46 -16.25 0.02
N ASP A 68 6.25 -16.61 0.45
CA ASP A 68 5.98 -17.33 1.71
C ASP A 68 6.49 -18.78 1.58
N ASN A 69 7.76 -18.96 1.21
CA ASN A 69 8.49 -20.20 1.39
C ASN A 69 9.19 -20.12 2.74
N ASN A 70 8.43 -20.34 3.81
CA ASN A 70 9.03 -20.91 5.00
C ASN A 70 8.06 -21.89 5.66
N TYR A 71 8.49 -23.15 5.66
CA TYR A 71 8.00 -24.23 6.52
C TYR A 71 8.22 -23.90 7.99
#